data_AF-A0A6G1WH88-F1
#
_entry.id   AF-A0A6G1WH88-F1
#
_cell.length_a   1.000
_cell.length_b   1.000
_cell.length_c   1.000
_cell.angle_alpha   90.00
_cell.angle_beta   90.00
_cell.angle_gamma   90.00
#
_symmetry.space_group_name_H-M   'P 1'
#
loop_
_entity.id
_entity.type
_entity.pdbx_description
1 polymer ?
#
loop_
_entity_poly.entity_id
_entity_poly.type
_entity_poly.pdbx_seq_one_letter_code
_entity_poly.pdbx_strand_id
1 'polypeptide(L)'
;MAKPINPFLVLMLATVLPGAGHVAIRDATRGLAFAFFVVFFSVVTYITAPPDRSFIGRHAGGLFVWALSIPDAYRRARVRTVMARKS
;
A
#
# COMPACT_ATOMS: atom_id res chain seq x y z
N MET A 1 11.33 17.28 15.29
CA MET A 1 10.67 16.42 14.27
C MET A 1 11.25 15.02 14.36
N ALA A 2 10.43 13.97 14.32
CA ALA A 2 10.95 12.60 14.33
C ALA A 2 11.77 12.34 13.04
N LYS A 3 12.90 11.65 13.16
CA LYS A 3 13.76 11.31 12.03
C LYS A 3 12.93 10.55 10.97
N PRO A 4 12.99 10.92 9.68
CA PRO A 4 12.31 10.18 8.63
C PRO A 4 12.80 8.74 8.59
N ILE A 5 11.88 7.78 8.50
CA ILE A 5 12.22 6.38 8.29
C ILE A 5 12.85 6.22 6.90
N ASN A 6 13.83 5.31 6.78
CA ASN A 6 14.45 4.99 5.50
C ASN A 6 13.36 4.61 4.47
N PRO A 7 13.27 5.30 3.32
CA PRO A 7 12.26 5.03 2.31
C PRO A 7 12.27 3.60 1.76
N PHE A 8 13.41 2.91 1.74
CA PHE A 8 13.49 1.51 1.34
C PHE A 8 12.85 0.56 2.36
N LEU A 9 12.88 0.92 3.66
CA LEU A 9 12.15 0.17 4.68
C LEU A 9 10.63 0.35 4.50
N VAL A 10 10.20 1.57 4.17
CA VAL A 10 8.79 1.86 3.86
C VAL A 10 8.34 1.08 2.63
N LEU A 11 9.18 1.00 1.60
CA LEU A 11 8.93 0.18 0.40
C LEU A 11 8.74 -1.29 0.78
N MET A 12 9.68 -1.86 1.54
CA MET A 12 9.61 -3.25 2.00
C MET A 12 8.31 -3.54 2.76
N LEU A 13 7.93 -2.66 3.69
CA LEU A 13 6.69 -2.80 4.46
C LEU A 13 5.45 -2.72 3.55
N ALA A 14 5.40 -1.78 2.61
CA ALA A 14 4.29 -1.64 1.68
C ALA A 14 4.15 -2.86 0.74
N THR A 15 5.26 -3.51 0.38
CA THR A 15 5.27 -4.73 -0.44
C THR A 15 4.82 -5.97 0.34
N VAL A 16 5.03 -6.04 1.65
CA VAL A 16 4.63 -7.19 2.47
C VAL A 16 3.17 -7.12 2.89
N LEU A 17 2.67 -5.93 3.23
CA LEU A 17 1.29 -5.76 3.71
C LEU A 17 0.66 -4.47 3.19
N PRO A 18 -0.60 -4.52 2.70
CA PRO A 18 -1.36 -3.34 2.31
C PRO A 18 -1.39 -2.28 3.42
N GLY A 19 -1.01 -1.05 3.08
CA GLY A 19 -1.08 0.09 4.01
C GLY A 19 0.01 0.15 5.08
N ALA A 20 0.84 -0.88 5.26
CA ALA A 20 1.88 -0.88 6.30
C ALA A 20 2.95 0.22 6.08
N GLY A 21 3.29 0.51 4.82
CA GLY A 21 4.19 1.62 4.49
C GLY A 21 3.65 2.98 4.95
N HIS A 22 2.33 3.20 4.89
CA HIS A 22 1.70 4.43 5.36
C HIS A 22 1.71 4.54 6.89
N VAL A 23 1.49 3.43 7.59
CA VAL A 23 1.61 3.37 9.06
C VAL A 23 3.05 3.69 9.49
N ALA A 24 4.05 3.18 8.78
CA ALA A 24 5.46 3.47 9.06
C ALA A 24 5.77 4.98 8.97
N ILE A 25 5.16 5.69 8.02
CA ILE A 25 5.26 7.15 7.93
C ILE A 25 4.21 7.88 8.76
N ARG A 26 3.55 7.24 9.74
CA ARG A 26 2.55 7.86 10.64
C ARG A 26 1.34 8.46 9.89
N ASP A 27 0.99 7.90 8.74
CA ASP A 27 -0.19 8.26 7.93
C ASP A 27 -1.21 7.10 7.99
N ALA A 28 -1.65 6.77 9.22
CA ALA A 28 -2.44 5.56 9.49
C ALA A 28 -3.81 5.57 8.79
N THR A 29 -4.46 6.73 8.68
CA THR A 29 -5.76 6.87 8.00
C THR A 29 -5.67 6.41 6.55
N ARG A 30 -4.61 6.80 5.84
CA ARG A 30 -4.40 6.35 4.47
C ARG A 30 -3.99 4.88 4.37
N GLY A 31 -3.18 4.40 5.31
CA GLY A 31 -2.85 2.98 5.40
C GLY A 31 -4.09 2.11 5.54
N LEU A 32 -5.00 2.48 6.44
CA LEU A 32 -6.27 1.81 6.65
C LEU A 32 -7.16 1.88 5.40
N ALA A 33 -7.22 3.04 4.73
CA ALA A 33 -7.97 3.18 3.48
C ALA A 33 -7.47 2.21 2.41
N PHE A 34 -6.16 2.10 2.20
CA PHE A 34 -5.60 1.12 1.26
C PHE A 34 -5.91 -0.31 1.68
N ALA A 35 -5.71 -0.68 2.95
CA ALA A 35 -6.00 -2.02 3.43
C ALA A 35 -7.49 -2.38 3.22
N PHE A 36 -8.40 -1.45 3.53
CA PHE A 36 -9.82 -1.60 3.28
C PHE A 36 -10.13 -1.80 1.81
N PHE A 37 -9.61 -0.94 0.92
CA PHE A 37 -9.88 -1.06 -0.51
C PHE A 37 -9.26 -2.30 -1.13
N VAL A 38 -8.11 -2.77 -0.66
CA VAL A 38 -7.53 -4.06 -1.09
C VAL A 38 -8.51 -5.18 -0.77
N VAL A 39 -9.00 -5.28 0.47
CA VAL A 39 -9.95 -6.32 0.87
C VAL A 39 -11.27 -6.17 0.10
N PHE A 40 -11.80 -4.96 0.03
CA PHE A 40 -13.06 -4.68 -0.66
C PHE A 40 -13.01 -5.09 -2.14
N PHE A 41 -11.99 -4.64 -2.89
CA PHE A 41 -11.86 -5.00 -4.29
C PHE A 41 -11.44 -6.46 -4.51
N SER A 42 -10.71 -7.07 -3.59
CA SER A 42 -10.48 -8.52 -3.61
C SER A 42 -11.80 -9.29 -3.51
N VAL A 43 -12.69 -8.92 -2.58
CA VAL A 43 -14.00 -9.57 -2.42
C VAL A 43 -14.89 -9.31 -3.64
N VAL A 44 -14.98 -8.07 -4.11
CA VAL A 44 -15.76 -7.72 -5.32
C VAL A 44 -15.28 -8.51 -6.53
N THR A 45 -13.97 -8.62 -6.74
CA THR A 45 -13.43 -9.42 -7.84
C THR A 45 -13.71 -10.91 -7.62
N TYR A 46 -13.64 -11.41 -6.40
CA TYR A 46 -13.82 -12.83 -6.09
C TYR A 46 -15.24 -13.33 -6.39
N ILE A 47 -16.25 -12.50 -6.08
CA ILE A 47 -17.67 -12.82 -6.30
C ILE A 47 -18.12 -12.61 -7.76
N THR A 48 -17.45 -11.72 -8.50
CA THR A 48 -17.81 -11.41 -9.90
C THR A 48 -17.00 -12.21 -10.92
N ALA A 49 -15.81 -12.69 -10.55
CA ALA A 49 -14.98 -13.48 -11.44
C ALA A 49 -15.58 -14.89 -11.65
N PRO A 50 -15.52 -15.42 -12.89
CA PRO A 50 -15.89 -16.80 -13.17
C PRO A 50 -15.12 -17.81 -12.31
N PRO A 51 -15.72 -18.95 -11.93
CA PRO A 51 -15.12 -19.92 -11.02
C PRO A 51 -13.87 -20.61 -11.60
N ASP A 52 -13.75 -20.66 -12.92
CA ASP A 52 -12.60 -21.18 -13.68
C ASP A 52 -11.38 -20.24 -13.66
N ARG A 53 -11.53 -19.00 -13.19
CA ARG A 53 -10.40 -18.07 -13.07
C ARG A 53 -9.47 -18.48 -11.93
N SER A 54 -8.17 -18.31 -12.18
CA SER A 54 -7.12 -18.55 -11.19
C SER A 54 -7.32 -17.71 -9.93
N PHE A 55 -6.72 -18.14 -8.81
CA PHE A 55 -6.77 -17.41 -7.55
C PHE A 55 -6.36 -15.94 -7.69
N ILE A 56 -5.27 -15.67 -8.42
CA ILE A 56 -4.78 -14.32 -8.72
C ILE A 56 -5.82 -13.53 -9.52
N GLY A 57 -6.43 -14.15 -10.54
CA GLY A 57 -7.48 -13.52 -11.35
C GLY A 57 -8.72 -13.17 -10.52
N ARG A 58 -9.11 -14.03 -9.58
CA ARG A 58 -10.24 -13.79 -8.67
C ARG A 58 -9.96 -12.71 -7.62
N HIS A 59 -8.70 -12.31 -7.40
CA HIS A 59 -8.32 -11.24 -6.46
C HIS A 59 -7.71 -10.02 -7.16
N ALA A 60 -7.81 -9.94 -8.48
CA ALA A 60 -7.12 -8.94 -9.30
C ALA A 60 -7.39 -7.50 -8.87
N GLY A 61 -8.62 -7.16 -8.49
CA GLY A 61 -8.96 -5.81 -8.02
C GLY A 61 -8.21 -5.42 -6.75
N GLY A 62 -8.14 -6.30 -5.75
CA GLY A 62 -7.40 -6.01 -4.52
C GLY A 62 -5.89 -5.99 -4.74
N LEU A 63 -5.37 -6.90 -5.57
CA LEU A 63 -3.95 -6.92 -5.96
C LEU A 63 -3.56 -5.63 -6.70
N PHE A 64 -4.44 -5.11 -7.56
CA PHE A 64 -4.25 -3.84 -8.25
C PHE A 64 -4.16 -2.67 -7.26
N VAL A 65 -5.10 -2.57 -6.32
CA VAL A 65 -5.07 -1.52 -5.28
C VAL A 65 -3.82 -1.64 -4.42
N TRP A 66 -3.40 -2.86 -4.08
CA TRP A 66 -2.19 -3.10 -3.30
C TRP A 66 -0.96 -2.62 -4.07
N ALA A 67 -0.85 -2.96 -5.36
CA ALA A 67 0.23 -2.51 -6.23
C ALA A 67 0.31 -0.98 -6.31
N LEU A 68 -0.83 -0.27 -6.35
CA LEU A 68 -0.88 1.20 -6.33
C LEU A 68 -0.43 1.79 -4.99
N SER A 69 -0.64 1.09 -3.88
CA SER A 69 -0.25 1.56 -2.55
C SER A 69 1.27 1.63 -2.36
N ILE A 70 2.02 0.76 -3.02
CA ILE A 70 3.48 0.62 -2.90
C ILE A 70 4.23 1.91 -3.34
N PRO A 71 4.07 2.41 -4.59
CA PRO A 71 4.74 3.63 -5.02
C PRO A 71 4.22 4.87 -4.28
N ASP A 72 2.95 4.90 -3.84
CA ASP A 72 2.42 6.02 -3.03
C ASP A 72 3.13 6.11 -1.67
N ALA A 73 3.23 5.00 -0.93
CA ALA A 73 3.92 4.95 0.35
C ALA A 73 5.41 5.33 0.21
N TYR A 74 6.09 4.75 -0.78
CA TYR A 74 7.49 5.03 -1.06
C TYR A 74 7.72 6.49 -1.43
N ARG A 75 6.95 7.05 -2.38
CA ARG A 75 7.08 8.44 -2.82
C ARG A 75 6.92 9.41 -1.65
N ARG A 76 5.96 9.18 -0.76
CA ARG A 76 5.76 10.01 0.44
C ARG A 76 6.97 9.94 1.38
N ALA A 77 7.49 8.74 1.62
CA ALA A 77 8.70 8.57 2.43
C ALA A 77 9.90 9.29 1.83
N ARG A 78 10.10 9.19 0.50
CA ARG A 78 11.15 9.91 -0.24
C ARG A 78 11.02 11.42 -0.10
N VAL A 79 9.83 11.97 -0.32
CA VAL A 79 9.57 13.41 -0.19
C VAL A 79 9.88 13.89 1.22
N ARG A 80 9.39 13.21 2.26
CA ARG A 80 9.67 13.58 3.66
C ARG A 80 11.15 13.53 4.00
N THR A 81 11.87 12.54 3.49
CA THR A 81 13.32 12.42 3.69
C THR A 81 14.08 13.56 3.03
N VAL A 82 13.70 13.95 1.80
CA VAL A 82 14.30 15.09 1.09
C VAL A 82 14.01 16.40 1.80
N MET A 83 12.77 16.61 2.27
CA MET A 83 12.39 17.81 3.00
C MET A 83 13.14 17.94 4.33
N ALA A 84 13.30 16.84 5.07
CA ALA A 84 14.05 16.83 6.33
C ALA A 84 15.55 17.09 6.16
N ARG A 85 16.13 16.81 4.97
CA ARG A 85 17.53 17.13 4.66
C ARG A 85 17.75 18.62 4.34
N LYS A 86 16.69 19.33 3.94
CA LYS A 86 16.73 20.76 3.60
C LYS A 86 16.53 21.69 4.80
N SER A 87 16.00 21.15 5.92
CA SER A 87 15.83 21.86 7.19
C SER A 87 17.07 21.69 8.07
#